data_AF-A0A2U3PS97-F1
#
_entry.id   AF-A0A2U3PS97-F1
#
_cell.length_a   1.000
_cell.length_b   1.000
_cell.length_c   1.000
_cell.angle_alpha   90.00
_cell.angle_beta   90.00
_cell.angle_gamma   90.00
#
_symmetry.space_group_name_H-M   'P 1'
#
loop_
_entity.id
_entity.type
_entity.pdbx_description
1 polymer ?
#
loop_
_entity_poly.entity_id
_entity_poly.type
_entity_poly.pdbx_seq_one_letter_code
_entity_poly.pdbx_strand_id
1 'polypeptide(L)' 'MYLGISPSKFDELRKDGRVGAARLIDGRKVWDIHALDQAFDALPYEGHDPDDDWKPAV' A
#
# COMPACT_ATOMS: atom_id res chain seq x y z
N MET A 1 13.96 3.10 4.04
CA MET A 1 12.64 3.12 3.36
C MET A 1 11.94 1.84 3.76
N TYR A 2 10.79 1.89 4.45
CA TYR A 2 10.15 0.72 5.07
C TYR A 2 9.68 -0.33 4.05
N LEU A 3 9.21 0.12 2.87
CA LEU A 3 8.57 -0.72 1.85
C LEU A 3 9.51 -1.21 0.73
N GLY A 4 10.81 -0.88 0.77
CA GLY A 4 11.76 -1.26 -0.29
C GLY A 4 11.53 -0.61 -1.67
N ILE A 5 10.54 0.28 -1.83
CA ILE A 5 10.24 0.97 -3.09
C ILE A 5 10.97 2.32 -3.24
N SER A 6 11.10 2.81 -4.47
CA SER A 6 11.65 4.14 -4.74
C SER A 6 10.72 5.27 -4.25
N PRO A 7 11.25 6.45 -3.90
CA PRO A 7 10.44 7.59 -3.51
C PRO A 7 9.41 8.01 -4.56
N SER A 8 9.78 7.95 -5.85
CA SER A 8 8.87 8.25 -6.94
C SER A 8 7.68 7.30 -6.99
N LYS A 9 7.92 5.99 -6.78
CA LYS A 9 6.84 4.99 -6.76
C LYS A 9 5.91 5.20 -5.57
N PHE A 10 6.48 5.57 -4.43
CA PHE A 10 5.69 5.92 -3.26
C PHE A 10 4.76 7.12 -3.50
N ASP A 11 5.26 8.16 -4.18
CA ASP A 11 4.43 9.32 -4.55
C ASP A 11 3.31 8.97 -5.56
N GLU A 12 3.54 8.02 -6.46
CA GLU A 12 2.49 7.49 -7.34
C GLU A 12 1.39 6.79 -6.54
N LEU A 13 1.75 5.89 -5.62
CA LEU A 13 0.78 5.17 -4.77
C LEU A 13 -0.04 6.14 -3.90
N ARG A 14 0.59 7.23 -3.46
CA ARG A 14 -0.08 8.32 -2.75
C ARG A 14 -1.04 9.11 -3.64
N LYS A 15 -0.67 9.39 -4.89
CA LYS A 15 -1.55 10.06 -5.86
C LYS A 15 -2.74 9.19 -6.26
N ASP A 16 -2.52 7.88 -6.35
CA ASP A 16 -3.56 6.89 -6.66
C ASP A 16 -4.51 6.62 -5.48
N GLY A 17 -4.24 7.21 -4.30
CA GLY A 17 -5.06 7.04 -3.10
C GLY A 17 -4.88 5.71 -2.38
N ARG A 18 -3.92 4.87 -2.82
CA ARG A 18 -3.59 3.59 -2.19
C ARG A 18 -2.86 3.79 -0.86
N VAL A 19 -2.13 4.89 -0.72
CA VAL A 19 -1.49 5.30 0.54
C VAL A 19 -2.21 6.54 1.09
N GLY A 20 -2.56 6.49 2.38
CA GLY A 20 -3.24 7.57 3.08
C GLY A 20 -2.48 8.91 3.07
N ALA A 21 -3.18 9.99 3.39
CA ALA A 21 -2.60 11.32 3.45
C ALA A 21 -1.48 11.40 4.52
N ALA A 22 -0.43 12.17 4.22
CA ALA A 22 0.63 12.41 5.20
C ALA A 22 0.10 13.25 6.36
N ARG A 23 0.52 12.91 7.58
CA ARG A 23 0.37 13.78 8.74
C ARG A 23 1.40 14.90 8.66
N LEU A 24 1.01 16.10 9.08
CA LEU A 24 1.90 17.26 9.12
C LEU A 24 2.38 17.48 10.56
N ILE A 25 3.69 17.52 10.75
CA ILE A 25 4.33 17.89 12.02
C ILE A 25 5.32 19.00 11.70
N ASP A 26 5.05 20.22 12.16
CA ASP A 26 5.91 21.39 12.00
C ASP A 26 6.43 21.60 10.55
N GLY A 27 5.55 21.41 9.57
CA GLY A 27 5.88 21.55 8.15
C GLY A 27 6.55 20.32 7.51
N ARG A 28 6.85 19.28 8.28
CA ARG A 28 7.32 17.98 7.78
C ARG A 28 6.16 17.05 7.53
N LYS A 29 6.25 16.29 6.43
CA LYS A 29 5.32 15.21 6.12
C LYS A 29 5.81 13.94 6.80
N VAL A 30 4.94 13.32 7.60
CA VAL A 30 5.21 12.07 8.30
C VAL A 30 4.08 11.10 7.98
N TRP A 31 4.40 9.83 7.80
CA TRP A 31 3.44 8.79 7.45
C TRP A 31 3.25 7.83 8.61
N ASP A 32 2.00 7.44 8.84
CA ASP A 32 1.65 6.45 9.86
C ASP A 32 2.06 5.07 9.37
N ILE A 33 2.88 4.37 10.15
CA ILE A 33 3.37 3.05 9.79
C ILE A 33 2.23 2.03 9.65
N HIS A 34 1.16 2.14 10.46
CA HIS A 34 0.04 1.19 10.40
C HIS A 34 -0.78 1.40 9.13
N ALA A 35 -0.95 2.66 8.71
CA ALA A 35 -1.64 2.96 7.44
C ALA A 35 -0.82 2.47 6.24
N LEU A 36 0.51 2.51 6.33
CA LEU A 36 1.39 1.95 5.30
C LEU A 36 1.32 0.43 5.26
N ASP A 37 1.26 -0.22 6.41
CA ASP A 37 1.10 -1.67 6.54
C ASP A 37 -0.23 -2.12 5.91
N GLN A 38 -1.34 -1.46 6.28
CA GLN A 38 -2.66 -1.75 5.70
C GLN A 38 -2.70 -1.53 4.18
N ALA A 39 -2.06 -0.47 3.70
CA ALA A 39 -1.96 -0.21 2.27
C ALA A 39 -1.15 -1.29 1.53
N PHE A 40 -0.13 -1.85 2.19
CA PHE A 40 0.69 -2.93 1.66
C PHE A 40 -0.05 -4.26 1.66
N ASP A 41 -0.75 -4.59 2.76
CA ASP A 41 -1.57 -5.80 2.87
C ASP A 41 -2.72 -5.84 1.86
N ALA A 42 -3.21 -4.66 1.43
CA ALA A 42 -4.22 -4.55 0.39
C ALA A 42 -3.67 -4.73 -1.04
N LEU A 43 -2.34 -4.81 -1.22
CA LEU A 43 -1.76 -5.06 -2.54
C LEU A 43 -1.96 -6.55 -2.90
N PRO A 44 -2.27 -6.85 -4.18
CA PRO A 44 -2.33 -8.22 -4.64
C PRO A 44 -0.94 -8.85 -4.54
N TYR A 45 -0.87 -10.11 -4.10
CA TYR A 45 0.37 -10.88 -4.18
C TYR A 45 0.63 -11.28 -5.64
N GLU A 46 1.91 -11.33 -6.01
CA GLU A 46 2.31 -11.81 -7.33
C GLU A 46 1.81 -13.25 -7.53
N GLY A 47 0.99 -13.46 -8.56
CA GLY A 47 0.41 -14.76 -8.87
C GLY A 47 -0.80 -15.18 -8.02
N HIS A 48 -1.32 -14.30 -7.16
CA HIS A 48 -2.56 -14.53 -6.42
C HIS A 48 -3.65 -13.60 -6.96
N ASP A 49 -4.50 -14.16 -7.84
CA ASP A 49 -5.77 -13.53 -8.19
C ASP A 49 -6.78 -13.83 -7.07
N PRO A 50 -7.45 -12.82 -6.47
CA PRO A 50 -8.44 -13.06 -5.43
C PRO A 50 -9.66 -13.88 -5.94
N ASP A 51 -9.80 -14.02 -7.25
CA ASP A 51 -10.78 -14.90 -7.89
C ASP A 51 -10.40 -16.40 -7.84
N ASP A 52 -9.16 -16.75 -7.44
CA ASP A 52 -8.71 -18.15 -7.38
C ASP A 52 -9.03 -18.85 -6.04
N ASP A 53 -9.51 -18.10 -5.03
CA ASP A 53 -9.79 -18.60 -3.68
C ASP A 53 -11.10 -19.42 -3.57
N TRP A 54 -11.97 -19.40 -4.58
CA TRP A 54 -13.22 -20.19 -4.58
C TRP A 54 -13.43 -20.96 -5.89
N LYS A 55 -12.78 -22.13 -5.99
CA LYS A 55 -13.19 -23.20 -6.91
C LYS A 55 -13.70 -24.39 -6.10
N PRO A 56 -15.03 -24.59 -5.96
CA PRO A 56 -15.56 -25.80 -5.37
C PRO A 56 -15.18 -26.97 -6.28
N ALA A 57 -14.49 -27.96 -5.72
CA ALA A 57 -14.17 -29.20 -6.42
C ALA A 57 -15.47 -29.89 -6.85
N VAL A 58 -15.58 -30.17 -8.15
CA VAL A 58 -16.65 -30.94 -8.80
C VAL A 58 -16.42 -32.43 -8.61
#